data_AF-A0A6I4YYS9-F1
#
_entry.id   AF-A0A6I4YYS9-F1
#
_cell.length_a   1.000
_cell.length_b   1.000
_cell.length_c   1.000
_cell.angle_alpha   90.00
_cell.angle_beta   90.00
_cell.angle_gamma   90.00
#
_symmetry.space_group_name_H-M   'P 1'
#
loop_
_entity.id
_entity.type
_entity.pdbx_description
1 polymer ?
#
loop_
_entity_poly.entity_id
_entity_poly.type
_entity_poly.pdbx_seq_one_letter_code
_entity_poly.pdbx_strand_id
1 'polypeptide(L)'
;MSLRFGKTSRSILMTSVFGFAAFASHPSFTLHAHKISFFSAAQADDVLGQEVGNQLQKAQAALAAHHAGQAMTAVDAADAVSHKTSYETYVIAQMRAAVAAQSGNTQAAIKAYDVLINSPRTPAASRKQMLMAEASMAYSARDYTSSARAAARYLHDVGPNQQMQTLLIQCHYLQQDWNGTVAAAQDAIAADQKARTTPPENQLQMLAAAYGNLRNIAGQNQTYVQLVKYYPRAQYWQILIHNFASDASLSPRLVFNLQRLRLATGVLTNPSDFQDMAERAIQIGLPQLALNLLDDGYHRHLLGTGPNAAAQTHFHAFVAQQAASVKNQLPASVQQAKNSSAAAPSLTTGYNLVLNGQIDQGLELIRSGLTKNPRFPDIAKLEMGMALMDGGRKNDAISLFNSMNGSGSVNDLAQLWAVYLHSSGK
;
A
#
# COMPACT_ATOMS: atom_id res chain seq x y z
N MET A 1 -6.22 -56.54 -2.03
CA MET A 1 -5.59 -57.82 -1.68
C MET A 1 -4.19 -57.53 -1.13
N SER A 2 -4.01 -57.87 0.16
CA SER A 2 -2.76 -57.97 0.92
C SER A 2 -1.91 -56.72 1.24
N LEU A 3 -2.27 -56.13 2.37
CA LEU A 3 -1.48 -55.38 3.36
C LEU A 3 -0.19 -56.11 3.79
N ARG A 4 0.85 -55.34 4.17
CA ARG A 4 1.75 -55.70 5.27
C ARG A 4 2.06 -54.49 6.15
N PHE A 5 1.35 -54.45 7.28
CA PHE A 5 1.68 -53.71 8.49
C PHE A 5 2.83 -54.41 9.23
N GLY A 6 3.82 -53.66 9.69
CA GLY A 6 4.77 -54.11 10.70
C GLY A 6 4.23 -53.81 12.10
N LYS A 7 3.85 -54.88 12.84
CA LYS A 7 3.60 -54.86 14.27
C LYS A 7 4.89 -55.27 15.00
N THR A 8 5.27 -54.51 16.03
CA THR A 8 5.99 -55.07 17.18
C THR A 8 5.38 -54.49 18.44
N SER A 9 4.90 -55.39 19.29
CA SER A 9 4.31 -55.13 20.60
C SER A 9 5.32 -55.48 21.68
N ARG A 10 5.43 -54.67 22.74
CA ARG A 10 5.47 -55.17 24.13
C ARG A 10 5.33 -54.04 25.16
N SER A 11 4.32 -54.27 26.00
CA SER A 11 3.92 -53.69 27.27
C SER A 11 4.95 -53.08 28.23
N ILE A 12 4.46 -52.02 28.90
CA ILE A 12 4.55 -51.66 30.34
C ILE A 12 5.92 -51.31 30.91
N LEU A 13 6.11 -50.02 31.24
CA LEU A 13 6.38 -49.61 32.63
C LEU A 13 6.17 -48.11 32.82
N MET A 14 5.38 -47.81 33.84
CA MET A 14 5.05 -46.50 34.39
C MET A 14 6.26 -46.00 35.18
N THR A 15 6.90 -44.88 34.80
CA THR A 15 7.71 -44.11 35.75
C THR A 15 7.91 -42.68 35.25
N SER A 16 7.36 -41.74 36.02
CA SER A 16 7.58 -40.30 35.98
C SER A 16 8.99 -39.95 36.46
N VAL A 17 9.80 -39.28 35.63
CA VAL A 17 11.04 -38.58 36.06
C VAL A 17 11.30 -37.35 35.18
N PHE A 18 11.49 -36.21 35.84
CA PHE A 18 12.07 -34.95 35.35
C PHE A 18 13.44 -35.16 34.70
N GLY A 19 13.75 -34.49 33.58
CA GLY A 19 15.13 -34.49 33.07
C GLY A 19 15.35 -33.67 31.81
N PHE A 20 15.93 -32.48 32.00
CA PHE A 20 16.41 -31.53 31.00
C PHE A 20 17.74 -31.99 30.36
N ALA A 21 17.89 -31.89 29.03
CA ALA A 21 19.17 -31.78 28.29
C ALA A 21 18.81 -31.30 26.85
N ALA A 22 19.06 -30.05 26.41
CA ALA A 22 20.29 -29.28 26.21
C ALA A 22 21.14 -29.71 24.98
N PHE A 23 21.15 -28.84 23.96
CA PHE A 23 22.23 -28.38 23.06
C PHE A 23 21.71 -28.17 21.62
N ALA A 24 21.92 -27.08 20.87
CA ALA A 24 22.31 -25.68 21.09
C ALA A 24 22.18 -24.98 19.72
N SER A 25 21.86 -23.69 19.70
CA SER A 25 22.63 -22.63 19.01
C SER A 25 21.78 -21.40 18.69
N HIS A 26 22.36 -20.22 18.98
CA HIS A 26 21.93 -18.85 18.68
C HIS A 26 21.26 -18.08 19.85
N PRO A 27 21.59 -16.78 19.98
CA PRO A 27 22.04 -16.21 21.25
C PRO A 27 20.87 -15.80 22.13
N SER A 28 20.92 -16.26 23.37
CA SER A 28 20.11 -15.77 24.46
C SER A 28 20.34 -14.27 24.65
N PHE A 29 19.35 -13.45 24.31
CA PHE A 29 19.20 -12.16 24.96
C PHE A 29 18.86 -12.45 26.42
N THR A 30 19.89 -12.44 27.26
CA THR A 30 19.75 -12.46 28.71
C THR A 30 18.89 -11.26 29.11
N LEU A 31 17.62 -11.51 29.46
CA LEU A 31 16.78 -10.54 30.12
C LEU A 31 17.41 -10.31 31.50
N HIS A 32 18.37 -9.39 31.55
CA HIS A 32 18.81 -8.84 32.83
C HIS A 32 17.57 -8.22 33.44
N ALA A 33 17.09 -8.81 34.54
CA ALA A 33 16.23 -8.13 35.48
C ALA A 33 16.98 -6.89 35.98
N HIS A 34 16.93 -5.82 35.19
CA HIS A 34 17.25 -4.50 35.67
C HIS A 34 16.22 -4.22 36.75
N LYS A 35 16.64 -4.35 38.01
CA LYS A 35 16.03 -3.60 39.10
C LYS A 35 16.06 -2.15 38.63
N ILE A 36 14.92 -1.66 38.17
CA ILE A 36 14.74 -0.24 37.86
C ILE A 36 14.81 0.46 39.21
N SER A 37 16.00 0.92 39.60
CA SER A 37 16.17 1.87 40.68
C SER A 37 15.63 3.21 40.20
N PHE A 38 14.39 3.50 40.56
CA PHE A 38 13.81 4.84 40.44
C PHE A 38 14.43 5.73 41.52
N PHE A 39 15.60 6.34 41.24
CA PHE A 39 15.98 7.54 41.96
C PHE A 39 15.23 8.72 41.34
N SER A 40 14.05 8.99 41.89
CA SER A 40 13.38 10.27 41.70
C SER A 40 13.97 11.25 42.72
N ALA A 41 14.19 12.50 42.33
CA ALA A 41 14.53 13.55 43.28
C ALA A 41 13.36 13.71 44.26
N ALA A 42 13.57 13.34 45.53
CA ALA A 42 12.56 13.45 46.56
C ALA A 42 12.27 14.93 46.83
N GLN A 43 11.04 15.35 46.53
CA GLN A 43 10.49 16.64 46.99
C GLN A 43 9.98 16.43 48.42
N ALA A 44 10.00 17.47 49.26
CA ALA A 44 9.67 17.39 50.68
C ALA A 44 8.23 16.93 51.02
N ASP A 45 7.38 16.70 50.01
CA ASP A 45 5.98 16.26 50.12
C ASP A 45 5.72 14.79 49.70
N ASP A 46 6.77 13.98 49.54
CA ASP A 46 6.64 12.57 49.10
C ASP A 46 6.41 11.61 50.30
N VAL A 47 5.43 11.93 51.15
CA VAL A 47 5.02 11.09 52.28
C VAL A 47 3.62 10.54 52.05
N LEU A 48 3.45 9.22 52.13
CA LEU A 48 2.13 8.58 52.14
C LEU A 48 1.49 8.77 53.51
N GLY A 49 0.27 9.32 53.54
CA GLY A 49 -0.57 9.30 54.72
C GLY A 49 -0.82 7.87 55.18
N GLN A 50 -0.91 7.66 56.50
CA GLN A 50 -1.02 6.33 57.10
C GLN A 50 -2.22 5.54 56.55
N GLU A 51 -3.34 6.20 56.30
CA GLU A 51 -4.55 5.57 55.76
C GLU A 51 -4.34 5.07 54.32
N VAL A 52 -3.79 5.91 53.44
CA VAL A 52 -3.46 5.55 52.04
C VAL A 52 -2.41 4.44 52.01
N GLY A 53 -1.33 4.58 52.79
CA GLY A 53 -0.25 3.59 52.87
C GLY A 53 -0.73 2.20 53.29
N ASN A 54 -1.59 2.12 54.32
CA ASN A 54 -2.17 0.86 54.79
C ASN A 54 -3.02 0.18 53.70
N GLN A 55 -3.82 0.94 52.95
CA GLN A 55 -4.63 0.38 51.87
C GLN A 55 -3.76 -0.08 50.69
N LEU A 56 -2.71 0.66 50.33
CA LEU A 56 -1.80 0.24 49.27
C LEU A 56 -0.97 -1.00 49.63
N GLN A 57 -0.59 -1.17 50.90
CA GLN A 57 0.04 -2.41 51.37
C GLN A 57 -0.90 -3.62 51.25
N LYS A 58 -2.18 -3.45 51.61
CA LYS A 58 -3.22 -4.48 51.39
C LYS A 58 -3.37 -4.80 49.90
N ALA A 59 -3.39 -3.78 49.04
CA ALA A 59 -3.47 -3.95 47.60
C ALA A 59 -2.26 -4.75 47.06
N GLN A 60 -1.05 -4.42 47.50
CA GLN A 60 0.17 -5.11 47.11
C GLN A 60 0.17 -6.58 47.53
N ALA A 61 -0.22 -6.88 48.78
CA ALA A 61 -0.30 -8.24 49.28
C ALA A 61 -1.34 -9.08 48.53
N ALA A 62 -2.52 -8.50 48.27
CA ALA A 62 -3.57 -9.14 47.48
C ALA A 62 -3.14 -9.37 46.02
N LEU A 63 -2.43 -8.42 45.42
CA LEU A 63 -1.91 -8.54 44.06
C LEU A 63 -0.85 -9.66 43.95
N ALA A 64 0.07 -9.73 44.93
CA ALA A 64 1.07 -10.80 45.02
C ALA A 64 0.42 -12.19 45.21
N ALA A 65 -0.74 -12.25 45.87
CA ALA A 65 -1.54 -13.47 46.01
C ALA A 65 -2.45 -13.75 44.79
N HIS A 66 -2.31 -13.00 43.69
CA HIS A 66 -3.18 -13.09 42.50
C HIS A 66 -4.67 -12.81 42.78
N HIS A 67 -5.01 -12.17 43.90
CA HIS A 67 -6.37 -11.77 44.26
C HIS A 67 -6.69 -10.37 43.72
N ALA A 68 -6.79 -10.24 42.40
CA ALA A 68 -6.99 -8.97 41.73
C ALA A 68 -8.21 -8.16 42.21
N GLY A 69 -9.34 -8.83 42.51
CA GLY A 69 -10.54 -8.17 43.01
C GLY A 69 -10.31 -7.51 44.37
N GLN A 70 -9.67 -8.22 45.30
CA GLN A 70 -9.32 -7.69 46.62
C GLN A 70 -8.29 -6.56 46.52
N ALA A 71 -7.32 -6.70 45.61
CA ALA A 71 -6.33 -5.67 45.35
C ALA A 71 -6.99 -4.38 44.83
N MET A 72 -7.95 -4.49 43.90
CA MET A 72 -8.68 -3.34 43.38
C MET A 72 -9.55 -2.68 44.45
N THR A 73 -10.25 -3.47 45.28
CA THR A 73 -11.02 -2.91 46.41
C THR A 73 -10.15 -2.10 47.37
N ALA A 74 -8.93 -2.58 47.65
CA ALA A 74 -7.99 -1.84 48.49
C ALA A 74 -7.46 -0.56 47.80
N VAL A 75 -7.22 -0.60 46.49
CA VAL A 75 -6.89 0.60 45.70
C VAL A 75 -8.03 1.62 45.74
N ASP A 76 -9.28 1.20 45.57
CA ASP A 76 -10.44 2.09 45.60
C ASP A 76 -10.66 2.68 46.99
N ALA A 77 -10.40 1.91 48.06
CA ALA A 77 -10.40 2.43 49.43
C ALA A 77 -9.30 3.48 49.65
N ALA A 78 -8.10 3.28 49.09
CA ALA A 78 -7.04 4.29 49.12
C ALA A 78 -7.45 5.57 48.37
N ASP A 79 -8.14 5.44 47.24
CA ASP A 79 -8.64 6.55 46.43
C ASP A 79 -9.83 7.28 47.07
N ALA A 80 -10.55 6.66 48.01
CA ALA A 80 -11.66 7.29 48.73
C ALA A 80 -11.22 8.23 49.87
N VAL A 81 -9.94 8.20 50.26
CA VAL A 81 -9.40 9.06 51.34
C VAL A 81 -9.54 10.54 50.94
N SER A 82 -9.98 11.38 51.88
CA SER A 82 -10.13 12.83 51.67
C SER A 82 -8.78 13.55 51.79
N HIS A 83 -8.63 14.72 51.14
CA HIS A 83 -7.42 15.55 51.21
C HIS A 83 -6.10 14.89 50.75
N LYS A 84 -6.16 13.95 49.80
CA LYS A 84 -4.97 13.31 49.21
C LYS A 84 -4.03 14.34 48.58
N THR A 85 -2.74 14.13 48.77
CA THR A 85 -1.68 14.86 48.08
C THR A 85 -1.57 14.45 46.61
N SER A 86 -0.86 15.27 45.81
CA SER A 86 -0.52 14.91 44.43
C SER A 86 0.37 13.67 44.35
N TYR A 87 1.21 13.44 45.38
CA TYR A 87 2.04 12.25 45.51
C TYR A 87 1.20 10.99 45.78
N GLU A 88 0.29 11.04 46.76
CA GLU A 88 -0.61 9.91 47.06
C GLU A 88 -1.48 9.55 45.85
N THR A 89 -2.06 10.55 45.18
CA THR A 89 -2.82 10.35 43.93
C THR A 89 -1.98 9.63 42.88
N TYR A 90 -0.70 10.00 42.76
CA TYR A 90 0.24 9.36 41.83
C TYR A 90 0.52 7.89 42.19
N VAL A 91 0.82 7.60 43.45
CA VAL A 91 1.13 6.22 43.90
C VAL A 91 -0.12 5.33 43.84
N ILE A 92 -1.30 5.85 44.18
CA ILE A 92 -2.58 5.13 44.00
C ILE A 92 -2.79 4.78 42.52
N ALA A 93 -2.54 5.71 41.61
CA ALA A 93 -2.64 5.44 40.18
C ALA A 93 -1.62 4.39 39.70
N GLN A 94 -0.39 4.37 40.23
CA GLN A 94 0.59 3.31 39.91
C GLN A 94 0.08 1.93 40.35
N MET A 95 -0.43 1.81 41.58
CA MET A 95 -1.00 0.55 42.07
C MET A 95 -2.23 0.15 41.25
N ARG A 96 -3.13 1.09 40.96
CA ARG A 96 -4.31 0.86 40.12
C ARG A 96 -3.92 0.32 38.75
N ALA A 97 -2.91 0.91 38.10
CA ALA A 97 -2.41 0.45 36.81
C ALA A 97 -1.86 -0.98 36.89
N ALA A 98 -1.08 -1.31 37.92
CA ALA A 98 -0.51 -2.64 38.11
C ALA A 98 -1.60 -3.71 38.32
N VAL A 99 -2.56 -3.46 39.22
CA VAL A 99 -3.69 -4.36 39.48
C VAL A 99 -4.54 -4.53 38.22
N ALA A 100 -4.85 -3.42 37.53
CA ALA A 100 -5.68 -3.43 36.33
C ALA A 100 -5.02 -4.17 35.16
N ALA A 101 -3.72 -3.95 34.92
CA ALA A 101 -2.97 -4.66 33.88
C ALA A 101 -2.88 -6.16 34.15
N GLN A 102 -2.63 -6.59 35.39
CA GLN A 102 -2.54 -8.02 35.74
C GLN A 102 -3.90 -8.73 35.69
N SER A 103 -4.97 -8.00 35.98
CA SER A 103 -6.34 -8.55 35.99
C SER A 103 -7.07 -8.47 34.66
N GLY A 104 -6.46 -7.85 33.64
CA GLY A 104 -7.10 -7.60 32.35
C GLY A 104 -8.20 -6.51 32.40
N ASN A 105 -8.32 -5.77 33.50
CA ASN A 105 -9.28 -4.67 33.62
C ASN A 105 -8.79 -3.45 32.84
N THR A 106 -9.03 -3.48 31.52
CA THR A 106 -8.50 -2.49 30.59
C THR A 106 -8.99 -1.07 30.88
N GLN A 107 -10.25 -0.89 31.27
CA GLN A 107 -10.80 0.44 31.55
C GLN A 107 -10.15 1.07 32.80
N ALA A 108 -9.91 0.28 33.85
CA ALA A 108 -9.21 0.77 35.04
C ALA A 108 -7.74 1.10 34.74
N ALA A 109 -7.10 0.32 33.87
CA ALA A 109 -5.72 0.56 33.45
C ALA A 109 -5.58 1.87 32.67
N ILE A 110 -6.48 2.12 31.70
CA ILE A 110 -6.50 3.36 30.90
C ILE A 110 -6.65 4.59 31.80
N LYS A 111 -7.64 4.59 32.71
CA LYS A 111 -7.84 5.71 33.66
C LYS A 111 -6.63 5.94 34.56
N ALA A 112 -5.97 4.87 35.00
CA ALA A 112 -4.75 4.97 35.79
C ALA A 112 -3.59 5.56 34.96
N TYR A 113 -3.43 5.12 33.71
CA TYR A 113 -2.43 5.69 32.80
C TYR A 113 -2.68 7.16 32.49
N ASP A 114 -3.92 7.61 32.30
CA ASP A 114 -4.25 9.03 32.13
C ASP A 114 -3.67 9.89 33.28
N VAL A 115 -3.86 9.45 34.53
CA VAL A 115 -3.31 10.14 35.71
C VAL A 115 -1.77 10.12 35.70
N LEU A 116 -1.18 8.97 35.41
CA LEU A 116 0.28 8.81 35.41
C LEU A 116 0.93 9.63 34.29
N ILE A 117 0.38 9.63 33.08
CA ILE A 117 0.96 10.33 31.92
C ILE A 117 0.86 11.85 32.11
N ASN A 118 -0.22 12.35 32.73
CA ASN A 118 -0.40 13.77 33.01
C ASN A 118 0.38 14.27 34.22
N SER A 119 0.95 13.37 35.03
CA SER A 119 1.77 13.73 36.18
C SER A 119 3.16 14.22 35.75
N PRO A 120 3.64 15.39 36.25
CA PRO A 120 5.02 15.83 36.04
C PRO A 120 6.04 14.89 36.69
N ARG A 121 5.61 14.02 37.61
CA ARG A 121 6.44 13.03 38.31
C ARG A 121 6.80 11.83 37.43
N THR A 122 6.08 11.58 36.33
CA THR A 122 6.37 10.45 35.44
C THR A 122 7.54 10.77 34.51
N PRO A 123 8.61 9.96 34.48
CA PRO A 123 9.70 10.15 33.53
C PRO A 123 9.22 10.08 32.08
N ALA A 124 9.86 10.83 31.18
CA ALA A 124 9.47 10.87 29.75
C ALA A 124 9.47 9.49 29.08
N ALA A 125 10.47 8.64 29.40
CA ALA A 125 10.53 7.28 28.90
C ALA A 125 9.35 6.42 29.38
N SER A 126 8.92 6.58 30.63
CA SER A 126 7.76 5.90 31.19
C SER A 126 6.45 6.41 30.55
N ARG A 127 6.31 7.73 30.34
CA ARG A 127 5.15 8.28 29.61
C ARG A 127 5.02 7.70 28.21
N LYS A 128 6.13 7.60 27.48
CA LYS A 128 6.19 6.98 26.15
C LYS A 128 5.66 5.53 26.19
N GLN A 129 6.14 4.72 27.14
CA GLN A 129 5.70 3.33 27.29
C GLN A 129 4.23 3.22 27.69
N MET A 130 3.77 4.07 28.61
CA MET A 130 2.37 4.11 29.05
C MET A 130 1.43 4.48 27.91
N LEU A 131 1.75 5.48 27.09
CA LEU A 131 0.95 5.86 25.92
C LEU A 131 0.84 4.71 24.90
N MET A 132 1.93 3.98 24.63
CA MET A 132 1.87 2.81 23.73
C MET A 132 1.02 1.68 24.30
N ALA A 133 1.15 1.42 25.61
CA ALA A 133 0.37 0.40 26.29
C ALA A 133 -1.12 0.76 26.32
N GLU A 134 -1.45 2.00 26.68
CA GLU A 134 -2.81 2.53 26.70
C GLU A 134 -3.47 2.39 25.33
N ALA A 135 -2.80 2.84 24.27
CA ALA A 135 -3.32 2.75 22.91
C ALA A 135 -3.57 1.28 22.51
N SER A 136 -2.60 0.39 22.74
CA SER A 136 -2.71 -1.03 22.39
C SER A 136 -3.81 -1.75 23.18
N MET A 137 -3.91 -1.49 24.48
CA MET A 137 -4.92 -2.08 25.36
C MET A 137 -6.33 -1.60 24.97
N ALA A 138 -6.50 -0.29 24.76
CA ALA A 138 -7.76 0.29 24.31
C ALA A 138 -8.20 -0.31 22.96
N TYR A 139 -7.26 -0.48 22.01
CA TYR A 139 -7.53 -1.12 20.73
C TYR A 139 -8.02 -2.57 20.89
N SER A 140 -7.32 -3.38 21.70
CA SER A 140 -7.73 -4.76 21.98
C SER A 140 -9.10 -4.85 22.67
N ALA A 141 -9.43 -3.88 23.52
CA ALA A 141 -10.74 -3.75 24.14
C ALA A 141 -11.82 -3.16 23.22
N ARG A 142 -11.49 -2.86 21.96
CA ARG A 142 -12.37 -2.21 20.96
C ARG A 142 -12.83 -0.80 21.36
N ASP A 143 -12.14 -0.17 22.33
CA ASP A 143 -12.29 1.26 22.63
C ASP A 143 -11.40 2.07 21.68
N TYR A 144 -11.84 2.18 20.43
CA TYR A 144 -11.09 2.87 19.39
C TYR A 144 -10.95 4.38 19.66
N THR A 145 -11.86 4.99 20.40
CA THR A 145 -11.81 6.40 20.78
C THR A 145 -10.64 6.67 21.71
N SER A 146 -10.50 5.88 22.78
CA SER A 146 -9.37 6.03 23.72
C SER A 146 -8.05 5.63 23.06
N SER A 147 -8.05 4.58 22.23
CA SER A 147 -6.88 4.16 21.46
C SER A 147 -6.38 5.25 20.52
N ALA A 148 -7.27 5.87 19.75
CA ALA A 148 -6.92 6.97 18.85
C ALA A 148 -6.34 8.16 19.63
N ARG A 149 -6.94 8.52 20.78
CA ARG A 149 -6.45 9.61 21.63
C ARG A 149 -5.03 9.35 22.12
N ALA A 150 -4.76 8.16 22.65
CA ALA A 150 -3.44 7.78 23.14
C ALA A 150 -2.39 7.73 22.02
N ALA A 151 -2.75 7.17 20.85
CA ALA A 151 -1.88 7.14 19.68
C ALA A 151 -1.57 8.54 19.14
N ALA A 152 -2.57 9.41 18.99
CA ALA A 152 -2.38 10.79 18.54
C ALA A 152 -1.50 11.58 19.51
N ARG A 153 -1.74 11.42 20.82
CA ARG A 153 -0.92 12.06 21.85
C ARG A 153 0.53 11.56 21.83
N TYR A 154 0.76 10.26 21.63
CA TYR A 154 2.11 9.75 21.43
C TYR A 154 2.80 10.43 20.26
N LEU A 155 2.14 10.52 19.10
CA LEU A 155 2.73 11.09 17.89
C LEU A 155 3.04 12.59 18.05
N HIS A 156 2.24 13.31 18.84
CA HIS A 156 2.48 14.70 19.20
C HIS A 156 3.62 14.87 20.22
N ASP A 157 3.57 14.16 21.35
CA ASP A 157 4.45 14.38 22.50
C ASP A 157 5.84 13.71 22.33
N VAL A 158 5.89 12.56 21.63
CA VAL A 158 7.11 11.75 21.46
C VAL A 158 7.66 11.85 20.05
N GLY A 159 6.79 11.89 19.04
CA GLY A 159 7.15 11.98 17.63
C GLY A 159 6.81 10.73 16.80
N PRO A 160 7.29 10.67 15.54
CA PRO A 160 6.90 9.65 14.58
C PRO A 160 7.19 8.22 15.04
N ASN A 161 6.19 7.35 14.96
CA ASN A 161 6.32 5.93 15.24
C ASN A 161 5.31 5.15 14.38
N GLN A 162 5.81 4.18 13.61
CA GLN A 162 5.01 3.44 12.63
C GLN A 162 3.85 2.64 13.25
N GLN A 163 4.06 2.08 14.45
CA GLN A 163 3.02 1.33 15.15
C GLN A 163 1.88 2.27 15.57
N MET A 164 2.20 3.42 16.15
CA MET A 164 1.20 4.40 16.61
C MET A 164 0.47 5.06 15.43
N GLN A 165 1.18 5.36 14.34
CA GLN A 165 0.55 5.85 13.09
C GLN A 165 -0.44 4.82 12.54
N THR A 166 -0.02 3.56 12.43
CA THR A 166 -0.90 2.48 11.93
C THR A 166 -2.13 2.31 12.81
N LEU A 167 -1.94 2.32 14.13
CA LEU A 167 -3.03 2.18 15.09
C LEU A 167 -4.03 3.34 14.97
N LEU A 168 -3.53 4.58 14.87
CA LEU A 168 -4.37 5.77 14.72
C LEU A 168 -5.25 5.69 13.47
N ILE A 169 -4.65 5.33 12.32
CA ILE A 169 -5.39 5.16 11.05
C ILE A 169 -6.48 4.09 11.21
N GLN A 170 -6.12 2.92 11.77
CA GLN A 170 -7.06 1.83 11.98
C GLN A 170 -8.21 2.23 12.92
N CYS A 171 -7.93 2.95 14.01
CA CYS A 171 -8.95 3.43 14.92
C CYS A 171 -9.94 4.36 14.22
N HIS A 172 -9.48 5.35 13.44
CA HIS A 172 -10.37 6.23 12.69
C HIS A 172 -11.19 5.44 11.67
N TYR A 173 -10.56 4.52 10.95
CA TYR A 173 -11.23 3.69 9.94
C TYR A 173 -12.34 2.83 10.55
N LEU A 174 -12.08 2.17 11.68
CA LEU A 174 -13.05 1.32 12.39
C LEU A 174 -14.19 2.13 13.01
N GLN A 175 -13.94 3.40 13.35
CA GLN A 175 -14.96 4.35 13.82
C GLN A 175 -15.75 4.98 12.66
N GLN A 176 -15.43 4.65 11.40
CA GLN A 176 -15.96 5.31 10.21
C GLN A 176 -15.72 6.83 10.19
N ASP A 177 -14.70 7.29 10.91
CA ASP A 177 -14.22 8.66 10.84
C ASP A 177 -13.31 8.78 9.61
N TRP A 178 -13.95 8.94 8.44
CA TRP A 178 -13.25 8.97 7.16
C TRP A 178 -12.33 10.18 7.03
N ASN A 179 -12.70 11.34 7.61
CA ASN A 179 -11.84 12.52 7.61
C ASN A 179 -10.60 12.30 8.48
N GLY A 180 -10.77 11.75 9.69
CA GLY A 180 -9.63 11.38 10.55
C GLY A 180 -8.75 10.30 9.93
N THR A 181 -9.34 9.33 9.22
CA THR A 181 -8.59 8.32 8.48
C THR A 181 -7.73 8.95 7.39
N VAL A 182 -8.29 9.87 6.60
CA VAL A 182 -7.55 10.58 5.55
C VAL A 182 -6.38 11.36 6.14
N ALA A 183 -6.62 12.18 7.17
CA ALA A 183 -5.60 12.99 7.79
C ALA A 183 -4.45 12.13 8.36
N ALA A 184 -4.78 11.13 9.19
CA ALA A 184 -3.79 10.25 9.80
C ALA A 184 -2.99 9.44 8.76
N ALA A 185 -3.65 8.95 7.70
CA ALA A 185 -2.97 8.18 6.66
C ALA A 185 -2.07 9.05 5.79
N GLN A 186 -2.49 10.27 5.44
CA GLN A 186 -1.65 11.22 4.69
C GLN A 186 -0.39 11.59 5.48
N ASP A 187 -0.51 11.86 6.78
CA ASP A 187 0.63 12.16 7.64
C ASP A 187 1.62 10.98 7.73
N ALA A 188 1.10 9.76 7.88
CA ALA A 188 1.92 8.55 7.89
C ALA A 188 2.65 8.33 6.55
N ILE A 189 1.93 8.45 5.43
CA ILE A 189 2.50 8.33 4.08
C ILE A 189 3.55 9.41 3.83
N ALA A 190 3.33 10.65 4.25
CA ALA A 190 4.29 11.74 4.12
C ALA A 190 5.56 11.47 4.95
N ALA A 191 5.41 10.91 6.16
CA ALA A 191 6.54 10.49 6.98
C ALA A 191 7.35 9.37 6.29
N ASP A 192 6.68 8.36 5.73
CA ASP A 192 7.34 7.29 4.98
C ASP A 192 8.09 7.82 3.75
N GLN A 193 7.45 8.69 2.97
CA GLN A 193 8.08 9.32 1.80
C GLN A 193 9.31 10.16 2.19
N LYS A 194 9.23 10.92 3.28
CA LYS A 194 10.36 11.69 3.82
C LYS A 194 11.50 10.78 4.30
N ALA A 195 11.15 9.66 4.93
CA ALA A 195 12.08 8.61 5.36
C ALA A 195 12.61 7.76 4.18
N ARG A 196 12.09 7.97 2.96
CA ARG A 196 12.38 7.16 1.77
C ARG A 196 12.01 5.68 1.95
N THR A 197 11.03 5.40 2.79
CA THR A 197 10.43 4.07 2.97
C THR A 197 9.17 3.93 2.12
N THR A 198 8.85 2.69 1.75
CA THR A 198 7.61 2.39 1.02
C THR A 198 6.42 2.48 1.98
N PRO A 199 5.41 3.33 1.71
CA PRO A 199 4.22 3.39 2.54
C PRO A 199 3.50 2.04 2.55
N PRO A 200 3.06 1.52 3.72
CA PRO A 200 2.38 0.24 3.81
C PRO A 200 1.12 0.13 2.94
N GLU A 201 0.98 -0.98 2.22
CA GLU A 201 -0.14 -1.23 1.29
C GLU A 201 -1.51 -1.09 1.97
N ASN A 202 -1.66 -1.61 3.20
CA ASN A 202 -2.89 -1.53 3.97
C ASN A 202 -3.30 -0.08 4.31
N GLN A 203 -2.34 0.80 4.57
CA GLN A 203 -2.62 2.23 4.84
C GLN A 203 -3.12 2.94 3.60
N LEU A 204 -2.50 2.67 2.44
CA LEU A 204 -2.97 3.17 1.15
C LEU A 204 -4.36 2.63 0.80
N GLN A 205 -4.65 1.35 1.08
CA GLN A 205 -5.99 0.78 0.90
C GLN A 205 -7.03 1.46 1.78
N MET A 206 -6.74 1.66 3.07
CA MET A 206 -7.64 2.37 3.99
C MET A 206 -7.88 3.83 3.55
N LEU A 207 -6.85 4.52 3.08
CA LEU A 207 -6.96 5.87 2.52
C LEU A 207 -7.86 5.90 1.27
N ALA A 208 -7.68 4.97 0.34
CA ALA A 208 -8.50 4.87 -0.87
C ALA A 208 -9.98 4.57 -0.54
N ALA A 209 -10.23 3.72 0.46
CA ALA A 209 -11.56 3.42 0.96
C ALA A 209 -12.20 4.62 1.69
N ALA A 210 -11.44 5.37 2.50
CA ALA A 210 -11.92 6.57 3.16
C ALA A 210 -12.31 7.65 2.14
N TYR A 211 -11.49 7.91 1.12
CA TYR A 211 -11.85 8.81 0.03
C TYR A 211 -13.10 8.35 -0.74
N GLY A 212 -13.25 7.05 -0.96
CA GLY A 212 -14.47 6.49 -1.57
C GLY A 212 -15.73 6.81 -0.77
N ASN A 213 -15.68 6.61 0.56
CA ASN A 213 -16.80 6.94 1.46
C ASN A 213 -17.09 8.45 1.50
N LEU A 214 -16.07 9.29 1.41
CA LEU A 214 -16.19 10.74 1.30
C LEU A 214 -16.60 11.22 -0.10
N ARG A 215 -16.76 10.31 -1.08
CA ARG A 215 -17.00 10.62 -2.50
C ARG A 215 -15.94 11.55 -3.11
N ASN A 216 -14.72 11.52 -2.57
CA ASN A 216 -13.60 12.29 -3.08
C ASN A 216 -12.84 11.45 -4.14
N ILE A 217 -13.33 11.50 -5.38
CA ILE A 217 -12.79 10.73 -6.49
C ILE A 217 -11.33 11.11 -6.79
N ALA A 218 -10.98 12.40 -6.70
CA ALA A 218 -9.63 12.87 -6.95
C ALA A 218 -8.62 12.27 -5.96
N GLY A 219 -8.93 12.33 -4.65
CA GLY A 219 -8.09 11.73 -3.61
C GLY A 219 -7.99 10.21 -3.74
N GLN A 220 -9.10 9.56 -4.07
CA GLN A 220 -9.13 8.12 -4.30
C GLN A 220 -8.22 7.72 -5.49
N ASN A 221 -8.33 8.40 -6.62
CA ASN A 221 -7.49 8.16 -7.79
C ASN A 221 -6.01 8.38 -7.49
N GLN A 222 -5.65 9.48 -6.83
CA GLN A 222 -4.26 9.73 -6.41
C GLN A 222 -3.72 8.62 -5.50
N THR A 223 -4.56 8.08 -4.62
CA THR A 223 -4.18 6.96 -3.75
C THR A 223 -3.98 5.67 -4.54
N TYR A 224 -4.83 5.38 -5.52
CA TYR A 224 -4.62 4.23 -6.40
C TYR A 224 -3.37 4.37 -7.28
N VAL A 225 -3.01 5.58 -7.72
CA VAL A 225 -1.72 5.83 -8.39
C VAL A 225 -0.55 5.47 -7.48
N GLN A 226 -0.62 5.81 -6.18
CA GLN A 226 0.40 5.36 -5.21
C GLN A 226 0.39 3.84 -5.03
N LEU A 227 -0.78 3.22 -4.95
CA LEU A 227 -0.90 1.76 -4.86
C LEU A 227 -0.24 1.07 -6.05
N VAL A 228 -0.50 1.46 -7.29
CA VAL A 228 0.18 0.83 -8.44
C VAL A 228 1.68 1.16 -8.50
N LYS A 229 2.09 2.35 -8.05
CA LYS A 229 3.51 2.74 -8.00
C LYS A 229 4.32 1.86 -7.04
N TYR A 230 3.78 1.58 -5.86
CA TYR A 230 4.48 0.83 -4.82
C TYR A 230 4.15 -0.68 -4.84
N TYR A 231 2.96 -1.04 -5.31
CA TYR A 231 2.39 -2.38 -5.29
C TYR A 231 1.64 -2.66 -6.62
N PRO A 232 2.33 -2.90 -7.75
CA PRO A 232 1.73 -2.97 -9.09
C PRO A 232 0.88 -4.24 -9.32
N ARG A 233 -0.24 -4.37 -8.61
CA ARG A 233 -1.19 -5.48 -8.74
C ARG A 233 -2.27 -5.15 -9.77
N ALA A 234 -2.70 -6.16 -10.54
CA ALA A 234 -3.72 -6.01 -11.57
C ALA A 234 -5.03 -5.38 -11.04
N GLN A 235 -5.43 -5.70 -9.81
CA GLN A 235 -6.65 -5.14 -9.19
C GLN A 235 -6.61 -3.61 -9.02
N TYR A 236 -5.45 -3.02 -8.73
CA TYR A 236 -5.35 -1.55 -8.58
C TYR A 236 -5.34 -0.87 -9.93
N TRP A 237 -4.67 -1.48 -10.91
CA TRP A 237 -4.74 -1.05 -12.30
C TRP A 237 -6.17 -1.11 -12.84
N GLN A 238 -6.91 -2.19 -12.53
CA GLN A 238 -8.30 -2.34 -12.93
C GLN A 238 -9.16 -1.18 -12.43
N ILE A 239 -8.96 -0.75 -11.18
CA ILE A 239 -9.72 0.38 -10.60
C ILE A 239 -9.35 1.70 -11.27
N LEU A 240 -8.05 2.01 -11.43
CA LEU A 240 -7.60 3.23 -12.12
C LEU A 240 -8.11 3.29 -13.56
N ILE A 241 -8.00 2.18 -14.28
CA ILE A 241 -8.42 2.10 -15.67
C ILE A 241 -9.94 2.19 -15.78
N HIS A 242 -10.69 1.56 -14.88
CA HIS A 242 -12.15 1.67 -14.88
C HIS A 242 -12.60 3.11 -14.65
N ASN A 243 -12.00 3.80 -13.67
CA ASN A 243 -12.30 5.20 -13.38
C ASN A 243 -11.91 6.12 -14.54
N PHE A 244 -10.83 5.81 -15.25
CA PHE A 244 -10.41 6.55 -16.42
C PHE A 244 -11.33 6.27 -17.62
N ALA A 245 -11.75 5.02 -17.82
CA ALA A 245 -12.61 4.59 -18.92
C ALA A 245 -14.05 5.13 -18.82
N SER A 246 -14.50 5.57 -17.65
CA SER A 246 -15.82 6.17 -17.46
C SER A 246 -15.91 7.62 -17.93
N ASP A 247 -14.78 8.24 -18.29
CA ASP A 247 -14.74 9.54 -18.94
C ASP A 247 -15.35 9.45 -20.36
N ALA A 248 -16.54 10.02 -20.53
CA ALA A 248 -17.24 10.02 -21.82
C ALA A 248 -16.54 10.85 -22.91
N SER A 249 -15.53 11.67 -22.55
CA SER A 249 -14.78 12.50 -23.49
C SER A 249 -13.62 11.77 -24.18
N LEU A 250 -13.36 10.51 -23.81
CA LEU A 250 -12.29 9.72 -24.41
C LEU A 250 -12.50 9.52 -25.92
N SER A 251 -11.59 10.08 -26.71
CA SER A 251 -11.58 9.83 -28.16
C SER A 251 -11.28 8.36 -28.49
N PRO A 252 -11.74 7.82 -29.64
CA PRO A 252 -11.46 6.44 -30.04
C PRO A 252 -9.95 6.09 -30.07
N ARG A 253 -9.10 7.05 -30.44
CA ARG A 253 -7.63 6.87 -30.41
C ARG A 253 -7.09 6.72 -29.00
N LEU A 254 -7.67 7.45 -28.04
CA LEU A 254 -7.27 7.37 -26.65
C LEU A 254 -7.77 6.07 -26.01
N VAL A 255 -8.99 5.63 -26.37
CA VAL A 255 -9.51 4.31 -25.98
C VAL A 255 -8.57 3.20 -26.45
N PHE A 256 -8.07 3.23 -27.69
CA PHE A 256 -7.09 2.24 -28.16
C PHE A 256 -5.82 2.20 -27.29
N ASN A 257 -5.25 3.36 -26.95
CA ASN A 257 -4.08 3.43 -26.06
C ASN A 257 -4.39 2.99 -24.63
N LEU A 258 -5.61 3.20 -24.14
CA LEU A 258 -6.08 2.68 -22.86
C LEU A 258 -6.20 1.14 -22.88
N GLN A 259 -6.68 0.55 -23.98
CA GLN A 259 -6.72 -0.90 -24.16
C GLN A 259 -5.32 -1.51 -24.14
N ARG A 260 -4.34 -0.84 -24.76
CA ARG A 260 -2.93 -1.23 -24.64
C ARG A 260 -2.44 -1.20 -23.19
N LEU A 261 -2.86 -0.22 -22.39
CA LEU A 261 -2.51 -0.16 -20.97
C LEU A 261 -3.15 -1.33 -20.21
N ARG A 262 -4.43 -1.64 -20.47
CA ARG A 262 -5.13 -2.81 -19.90
C ARG A 262 -4.37 -4.11 -20.18
N LEU A 263 -3.88 -4.29 -21.40
CA LEU A 263 -3.07 -5.45 -21.78
C LEU A 263 -1.75 -5.48 -21.01
N ALA A 264 -1.04 -4.35 -20.99
CA ALA A 264 0.26 -4.22 -20.33
C ALA A 264 0.17 -4.50 -18.81
N THR A 265 -0.93 -4.14 -18.17
CA THR A 265 -1.19 -4.35 -16.73
C THR A 265 -1.86 -5.70 -16.41
N GLY A 266 -2.13 -6.54 -17.41
CA GLY A 266 -2.79 -7.84 -17.24
C GLY A 266 -4.29 -7.77 -16.92
N VAL A 267 -4.91 -6.61 -17.11
CA VAL A 267 -6.36 -6.38 -16.89
C VAL A 267 -7.20 -6.82 -18.10
N LEU A 268 -6.60 -6.86 -19.29
CA LEU A 268 -7.24 -7.37 -20.51
C LEU A 268 -7.04 -8.89 -20.60
N THR A 269 -8.13 -9.64 -20.52
CA THR A 269 -8.13 -11.11 -20.55
C THR A 269 -9.06 -11.70 -21.61
N ASN A 270 -9.94 -10.90 -22.22
CA ASN A 270 -10.96 -11.39 -23.13
C ASN A 270 -10.39 -11.55 -24.56
N PRO A 271 -10.56 -12.72 -25.22
CA PRO A 271 -10.07 -12.94 -26.58
C PRO A 271 -10.61 -11.94 -27.61
N SER A 272 -11.88 -11.50 -27.48
CA SER A 272 -12.49 -10.50 -28.39
C SER A 272 -11.79 -9.15 -28.36
N ASP A 273 -11.27 -8.74 -27.18
CA ASP A 273 -10.60 -7.45 -27.03
C ASP A 273 -9.30 -7.41 -27.87
N PHE A 274 -8.62 -8.54 -28.06
CA PHE A 274 -7.44 -8.63 -28.91
C PHE A 274 -7.76 -8.43 -30.40
N GLN A 275 -8.85 -9.02 -30.87
CA GLN A 275 -9.31 -8.85 -32.26
C GLN A 275 -9.66 -7.37 -32.51
N ASP A 276 -10.46 -6.77 -31.64
CA ASP A 276 -10.82 -5.34 -31.72
C ASP A 276 -9.59 -4.44 -31.73
N MET A 277 -8.58 -4.73 -30.90
CA MET A 277 -7.33 -3.98 -30.86
C MET A 277 -6.53 -4.14 -32.16
N ALA A 278 -6.42 -5.35 -32.68
CA ALA A 278 -5.70 -5.64 -33.92
C ALA A 278 -6.36 -4.95 -35.12
N GLU A 279 -7.69 -5.03 -35.24
CA GLU A 279 -8.44 -4.36 -36.29
C GLU A 279 -8.26 -2.83 -36.23
N ARG A 280 -8.35 -2.23 -35.04
CA ARG A 280 -8.10 -0.78 -34.86
C ARG A 280 -6.66 -0.41 -35.22
N ALA A 281 -5.68 -1.22 -34.83
CA ALA A 281 -4.27 -1.00 -35.17
C ALA A 281 -4.05 -1.02 -36.70
N ILE A 282 -4.71 -1.94 -37.42
CA ILE A 282 -4.69 -1.97 -38.89
C ILE A 282 -5.35 -0.71 -39.48
N GLN A 283 -6.51 -0.29 -38.96
CA GLN A 283 -7.24 0.90 -39.43
C GLN A 283 -6.43 2.19 -39.28
N ILE A 284 -5.60 2.32 -38.24
CA ILE A 284 -4.69 3.46 -38.05
C ILE A 284 -3.35 3.30 -38.79
N GLY A 285 -3.19 2.24 -39.59
CA GLY A 285 -2.02 2.01 -40.43
C GLY A 285 -0.82 1.41 -39.71
N LEU A 286 -1.01 0.72 -38.59
CA LEU A 286 0.03 0.08 -37.78
C LEU A 286 -0.15 -1.46 -37.70
N PRO A 287 -0.15 -2.19 -38.83
CA PRO A 287 -0.40 -3.64 -38.81
C PRO A 287 0.68 -4.44 -38.08
N GLN A 288 1.93 -3.95 -38.00
CA GLN A 288 2.95 -4.61 -37.18
C GLN A 288 2.61 -4.52 -35.69
N LEU A 289 2.01 -3.41 -35.23
CA LEU A 289 1.50 -3.30 -33.86
C LEU A 289 0.35 -4.29 -33.64
N ALA A 290 -0.57 -4.40 -34.61
CA ALA A 290 -1.65 -5.38 -34.56
C ALA A 290 -1.12 -6.81 -34.38
N LEU A 291 -0.10 -7.19 -35.16
CA LEU A 291 0.56 -8.49 -35.07
C LEU A 291 1.17 -8.71 -33.68
N ASN A 292 1.96 -7.75 -33.19
CA ASN A 292 2.59 -7.84 -31.87
C ASN A 292 1.56 -8.00 -30.73
N LEU A 293 0.40 -7.35 -30.84
CA LEU A 293 -0.67 -7.46 -29.84
C LEU A 293 -1.34 -8.84 -29.85
N LEU A 294 -1.56 -9.42 -31.03
CA LEU A 294 -2.05 -10.80 -31.14
C LEU A 294 -1.02 -11.80 -30.61
N ASP A 295 0.26 -11.61 -30.95
CA ASP A 295 1.37 -12.46 -30.47
C ASP A 295 1.44 -12.47 -28.94
N ASP A 296 1.27 -11.33 -28.27
CA ASP A 296 1.20 -11.25 -26.80
C ASP A 296 0.00 -12.04 -26.25
N GLY A 297 -1.16 -12.00 -26.91
CA GLY A 297 -2.33 -12.81 -26.56
C GLY A 297 -2.10 -14.31 -26.68
N TYR A 298 -1.41 -14.76 -27.74
CA TYR A 298 -0.99 -16.16 -27.90
C TYR A 298 0.05 -16.57 -26.84
N HIS A 299 1.04 -15.73 -26.59
CA HIS A 299 2.09 -15.97 -25.59
C HIS A 299 1.50 -16.13 -24.17
N ARG A 300 0.46 -15.37 -23.84
CA ARG A 300 -0.26 -15.46 -22.57
C ARG A 300 -1.32 -16.56 -22.51
N HIS A 301 -1.44 -17.39 -23.56
CA HIS A 301 -2.48 -18.41 -23.70
C HIS A 301 -3.93 -17.89 -23.63
N LEU A 302 -4.12 -16.60 -23.94
CA LEU A 302 -5.45 -15.98 -24.04
C LEU A 302 -6.06 -16.17 -25.44
N LEU A 303 -5.22 -16.42 -26.45
CA LEU A 303 -5.60 -16.78 -27.80
C LEU A 303 -5.07 -18.18 -28.17
N GLY A 304 -5.61 -18.77 -29.23
CA GLY A 304 -5.17 -20.07 -29.75
C GLY A 304 -5.75 -21.28 -29.03
N THR A 305 -6.73 -21.08 -28.14
CA THR A 305 -7.40 -22.15 -27.40
C THR A 305 -8.93 -22.06 -27.54
N GLY A 306 -9.61 -23.17 -27.28
CA GLY A 306 -11.08 -23.24 -27.32
C GLY A 306 -11.67 -23.25 -28.75
N PRO A 307 -13.00 -23.11 -28.87
CA PRO A 307 -13.72 -23.27 -30.14
C PRO A 307 -13.30 -22.28 -31.24
N ASN A 308 -12.80 -21.10 -30.86
CA ASN A 308 -12.43 -20.03 -31.79
C ASN A 308 -10.96 -20.06 -32.23
N ALA A 309 -10.17 -21.04 -31.76
CA ALA A 309 -8.72 -21.10 -32.03
C ALA A 309 -8.37 -21.07 -33.53
N ALA A 310 -9.12 -21.82 -34.36
CA ALA A 310 -8.90 -21.82 -35.80
C ALA A 310 -9.15 -20.45 -36.44
N ALA A 311 -10.26 -19.78 -36.08
CA ALA A 311 -10.59 -18.45 -36.57
C ALA A 311 -9.54 -17.41 -36.14
N GLN A 312 -9.06 -17.49 -34.89
CA GLN A 312 -7.99 -16.63 -34.37
C GLN A 312 -6.69 -16.82 -35.17
N THR A 313 -6.32 -18.08 -35.49
CA THR A 313 -5.12 -18.38 -36.28
C THR A 313 -5.23 -17.85 -37.71
N HIS A 314 -6.40 -17.96 -38.34
CA HIS A 314 -6.63 -17.38 -39.67
C HIS A 314 -6.53 -15.85 -39.64
N PHE A 315 -7.12 -15.22 -38.63
CA PHE A 315 -7.04 -13.77 -38.46
C PHE A 315 -5.60 -13.30 -38.22
N HIS A 316 -4.85 -13.99 -37.35
CA HIS A 316 -3.42 -13.72 -37.12
C HIS A 316 -2.61 -13.78 -38.42
N ALA A 317 -2.79 -14.83 -39.23
CA ALA A 317 -2.11 -14.97 -40.52
C ALA A 317 -2.44 -13.81 -41.49
N PHE A 318 -3.70 -13.37 -41.52
CA PHE A 318 -4.11 -12.20 -42.30
C PHE A 318 -3.40 -10.92 -41.82
N VAL A 319 -3.35 -10.68 -40.50
CA VAL A 319 -2.64 -9.53 -39.92
C VAL A 319 -1.14 -9.58 -40.24
N ALA A 320 -0.53 -10.77 -40.17
CA ALA A 320 0.87 -10.96 -40.52
C ALA A 320 1.17 -10.63 -41.99
N GLN A 321 0.28 -11.02 -42.91
CA GLN A 321 0.41 -10.65 -44.32
C GLN A 321 0.32 -9.13 -44.52
N GLN A 322 -0.60 -8.45 -43.83
CA GLN A 322 -0.72 -7.00 -43.89
C GLN A 322 0.52 -6.29 -43.32
N ALA A 323 1.08 -6.80 -42.22
CA ALA A 323 2.30 -6.29 -41.62
C ALA A 323 3.50 -6.42 -42.58
N ALA A 324 3.65 -7.58 -43.22
CA ALA A 324 4.68 -7.81 -44.24
C ALA A 324 4.53 -6.89 -45.46
N SER A 325 3.29 -6.66 -45.93
CA SER A 325 3.00 -5.75 -47.03
C SER A 325 3.44 -4.32 -46.72
N VAL A 326 3.05 -3.79 -45.55
CA VAL A 326 3.46 -2.44 -45.12
C VAL A 326 4.98 -2.36 -44.94
N LYS A 327 5.61 -3.37 -44.35
CA LYS A 327 7.07 -3.44 -44.21
C LYS A 327 7.79 -3.31 -45.55
N ASN A 328 7.32 -4.02 -46.58
CA ASN A 328 7.91 -3.97 -47.92
C ASN A 328 7.74 -2.59 -48.59
N GLN A 329 6.69 -1.85 -48.24
CA GLN A 329 6.42 -0.50 -48.77
C GLN A 329 7.14 0.63 -48.01
N LEU A 330 7.69 0.35 -46.82
CA LEU A 330 8.32 1.35 -45.95
C LEU A 330 9.31 2.27 -46.67
N PRO A 331 10.25 1.80 -47.51
CA PRO A 331 11.19 2.69 -48.20
C PRO A 331 10.50 3.77 -49.04
N ALA A 332 9.43 3.39 -49.76
CA ALA A 332 8.64 4.33 -50.55
C ALA A 332 7.83 5.28 -49.66
N SER A 333 7.20 4.76 -48.59
CA SER A 333 6.46 5.57 -47.63
C SER A 333 7.35 6.61 -46.93
N VAL A 334 8.61 6.30 -46.65
CA VAL A 334 9.57 7.27 -46.08
C VAL A 334 9.80 8.44 -47.03
N GLN A 335 9.97 8.18 -48.33
CA GLN A 335 10.13 9.25 -49.32
C GLN A 335 8.87 10.11 -49.42
N GLN A 336 7.69 9.47 -49.46
CA GLN A 336 6.41 10.16 -49.46
C GLN A 336 6.23 11.03 -48.20
N ALA A 337 6.60 10.51 -47.02
CA ALA A 337 6.48 11.22 -45.76
C ALA A 337 7.41 12.44 -45.66
N LYS A 338 8.61 12.36 -46.25
CA LYS A 338 9.54 13.50 -46.34
C LYS A 338 9.00 14.62 -47.23
N ASN A 339 8.35 14.26 -48.34
CA ASN A 339 7.83 15.22 -49.32
C ASN A 339 6.44 15.78 -48.96
N SER A 340 5.73 15.15 -48.02
CA SER A 340 4.41 15.61 -47.59
C SER A 340 4.49 16.77 -46.59
N SER A 341 3.67 17.79 -46.78
CA SER A 341 3.46 18.87 -45.80
C SER A 341 2.56 18.45 -44.63
N ALA A 342 1.81 17.34 -44.75
CA ALA A 342 0.94 16.85 -43.69
C ALA A 342 1.74 16.07 -42.64
N ALA A 343 1.32 16.17 -41.37
CA ALA A 343 1.93 15.42 -40.27
C ALA A 343 1.72 13.91 -40.36
N ALA A 344 0.53 13.46 -40.79
CA ALA A 344 0.10 12.07 -40.68
C ALA A 344 1.04 11.06 -41.38
N PRO A 345 1.52 11.29 -42.62
CA PRO A 345 2.49 10.39 -43.25
C PRO A 345 3.77 10.21 -42.42
N SER A 346 4.33 11.29 -41.88
CA SER A 346 5.54 11.24 -41.06
C SER A 346 5.31 10.50 -39.74
N LEU A 347 4.18 10.74 -39.06
CA LEU A 347 3.82 10.07 -37.82
C LEU A 347 3.61 8.55 -38.02
N THR A 348 2.76 8.16 -38.97
CA THR A 348 2.43 6.74 -39.21
C THR A 348 3.61 5.96 -39.79
N THR A 349 4.32 6.51 -40.78
CA THR A 349 5.51 5.83 -41.33
C THR A 349 6.63 5.77 -40.31
N GLY A 350 6.84 6.83 -39.53
CA GLY A 350 7.83 6.85 -38.46
C GLY A 350 7.57 5.78 -37.41
N TYR A 351 6.33 5.58 -37.01
CA TYR A 351 5.99 4.52 -36.06
C TYR A 351 6.15 3.12 -36.69
N ASN A 352 5.73 2.90 -37.94
CA ASN A 352 5.98 1.62 -38.61
C ASN A 352 7.48 1.30 -38.74
N LEU A 353 8.35 2.30 -38.94
CA LEU A 353 9.80 2.11 -38.90
C LEU A 353 10.27 1.59 -37.53
N VAL A 354 9.80 2.21 -36.44
CA VAL A 354 10.13 1.78 -35.07
C VAL A 354 9.70 0.34 -34.82
N LEU A 355 8.45 0.00 -35.16
CA LEU A 355 7.91 -1.36 -35.00
C LEU A 355 8.65 -2.41 -35.84
N ASN A 356 9.37 -1.98 -36.89
CA ASN A 356 10.19 -2.83 -37.75
C ASN A 356 11.70 -2.74 -37.44
N GLY A 357 12.07 -2.21 -36.26
CA GLY A 357 13.44 -2.19 -35.74
C GLY A 357 14.29 -1.01 -36.21
N GLN A 358 13.79 -0.13 -37.07
CA GLN A 358 14.48 1.09 -37.52
C GLN A 358 14.19 2.25 -36.57
N ILE A 359 14.55 2.07 -35.30
CA ILE A 359 14.10 2.90 -34.17
C ILE A 359 14.48 4.37 -34.34
N ASP A 360 15.77 4.70 -34.51
CA ASP A 360 16.22 6.09 -34.55
C ASP A 360 15.67 6.84 -35.78
N GLN A 361 15.66 6.18 -36.95
CA GLN A 361 15.08 6.75 -38.16
C GLN A 361 13.57 6.99 -38.02
N GLY A 362 12.86 6.04 -37.39
CA GLY A 362 11.43 6.15 -37.14
C GLY A 362 11.10 7.29 -36.19
N LEU A 363 11.83 7.41 -35.07
CA LEU A 363 11.66 8.49 -34.11
C LEU A 363 11.96 9.86 -34.71
N GLU A 364 12.98 9.97 -35.57
CA GLU A 364 13.28 11.23 -36.26
C GLU A 364 12.15 11.64 -37.21
N LEU A 365 11.57 10.68 -37.94
CA LEU A 365 10.43 10.95 -38.81
C LEU A 365 9.18 11.33 -38.00
N ILE A 366 8.94 10.71 -36.83
CA ILE A 366 7.86 11.11 -35.91
C ILE A 366 8.06 12.55 -35.44
N ARG A 367 9.28 12.92 -34.99
CA ARG A 367 9.60 14.30 -34.58
C ARG A 367 9.32 15.30 -35.69
N SER A 368 9.72 15.00 -36.92
CA SER A 368 9.38 15.82 -38.09
C SER A 368 7.87 15.91 -38.32
N GLY A 369 7.12 14.83 -38.09
CA GLY A 369 5.66 14.86 -38.15
C GLY A 369 5.03 15.80 -37.12
N LEU A 370 5.59 15.85 -35.90
CA LEU A 370 5.11 16.74 -34.83
C LEU A 370 5.31 18.22 -35.16
N THR A 371 6.30 18.59 -35.99
CA THR A 371 6.51 19.98 -36.43
C THR A 371 5.56 20.40 -37.55
N LYS A 372 4.78 19.47 -38.13
CA LYS A 372 3.87 19.71 -39.27
C LYS A 372 2.42 19.97 -38.84
N ASN A 373 2.22 20.63 -37.70
CA ASN A 373 0.90 20.99 -37.15
C ASN A 373 -0.12 19.83 -37.19
N PRO A 374 0.16 18.71 -36.49
CA PRO A 374 -0.78 17.59 -36.43
C PRO A 374 -2.15 18.04 -35.92
N ARG A 375 -3.22 17.46 -36.49
CA ARG A 375 -4.61 17.73 -36.10
C ARG A 375 -4.86 17.51 -34.60
N PHE A 376 -4.14 16.56 -33.99
CA PHE A 376 -4.24 16.22 -32.58
C PHE A 376 -2.82 16.17 -31.97
N PRO A 377 -2.23 17.31 -31.60
CA PRO A 377 -0.83 17.39 -31.19
C PRO A 377 -0.54 16.58 -29.92
N ASP A 378 -1.41 16.63 -28.91
CA ASP A 378 -1.21 15.89 -27.66
C ASP A 378 -1.27 14.37 -27.88
N ILE A 379 -2.20 13.90 -28.71
CA ILE A 379 -2.32 12.48 -29.07
C ILE A 379 -1.08 12.05 -29.88
N ALA A 380 -0.61 12.87 -30.81
CA ALA A 380 0.60 12.57 -31.57
C ALA A 380 1.84 12.49 -30.66
N LYS A 381 1.92 13.33 -29.61
CA LYS A 381 2.97 13.27 -28.59
C LYS A 381 2.86 12.02 -27.72
N LEU A 382 1.64 11.62 -27.33
CA LEU A 382 1.40 10.35 -26.64
C LEU A 382 1.85 9.16 -27.51
N GLU A 383 1.46 9.14 -28.78
CA GLU A 383 1.83 8.09 -29.76
C GLU A 383 3.35 8.04 -29.99
N MET A 384 4.06 9.18 -29.93
CA MET A 384 5.54 9.19 -29.91
C MET A 384 6.09 8.47 -28.67
N GLY A 385 5.50 8.68 -27.50
CA GLY A 385 5.87 7.94 -26.28
C GLY A 385 5.61 6.45 -26.40
N MET A 386 4.50 6.06 -27.03
CA MET A 386 4.21 4.66 -27.34
C MET A 386 5.23 4.07 -28.30
N ALA A 387 5.65 4.81 -29.33
CA ALA A 387 6.71 4.38 -30.24
C ALA A 387 8.06 4.23 -29.51
N LEU A 388 8.43 5.16 -28.62
CA LEU A 388 9.63 5.01 -27.79
C LEU A 388 9.57 3.72 -26.96
N MET A 389 8.43 3.43 -26.33
CA MET A 389 8.22 2.20 -25.56
C MET A 389 8.35 0.95 -26.43
N ASP A 390 7.65 0.89 -27.57
CA ASP A 390 7.69 -0.28 -28.47
C ASP A 390 9.06 -0.47 -29.13
N GLY A 391 9.83 0.61 -29.31
CA GLY A 391 11.22 0.59 -29.74
C GLY A 391 12.23 0.29 -28.64
N GLY A 392 11.79 -0.08 -27.43
CA GLY A 392 12.66 -0.42 -26.31
C GLY A 392 13.35 0.78 -25.63
N ARG A 393 13.00 2.01 -26.00
CA ARG A 393 13.54 3.27 -25.44
C ARG A 393 12.78 3.68 -24.17
N LYS A 394 12.76 2.77 -23.19
CA LYS A 394 11.96 2.89 -21.96
C LYS A 394 12.17 4.19 -21.19
N ASN A 395 13.43 4.58 -20.96
CA ASN A 395 13.74 5.79 -20.19
C ASN A 395 13.31 7.08 -20.93
N ASP A 396 13.45 7.09 -22.25
CA ASP A 396 13.01 8.22 -23.09
C ASP A 396 11.47 8.30 -23.11
N ALA A 397 10.78 7.16 -23.18
CA ALA A 397 9.32 7.10 -23.08
C ALA A 397 8.83 7.65 -21.73
N ILE A 398 9.45 7.20 -20.63
CA ILE A 398 9.17 7.71 -19.28
C ILE A 398 9.37 9.24 -19.22
N SER A 399 10.48 9.74 -19.72
CA SER A 399 10.78 11.18 -19.72
C SER A 399 9.73 11.97 -20.52
N LEU A 400 9.36 11.48 -21.70
CA LEU A 400 8.35 12.11 -22.55
C LEU A 400 6.97 12.10 -21.87
N PHE A 401 6.53 10.97 -21.33
CA PHE A 401 5.25 10.87 -20.63
C PHE A 401 5.19 11.77 -19.40
N ASN A 402 6.25 11.84 -18.60
CA ASN A 402 6.33 12.77 -17.46
C ASN A 402 6.24 14.24 -17.91
N SER A 403 6.73 14.59 -19.11
CA SER A 403 6.61 15.94 -19.68
C SER A 403 5.20 16.32 -20.12
N MET A 404 4.28 15.35 -20.19
CA MET A 404 2.87 15.56 -20.52
C MET A 404 2.08 15.78 -19.23
N ASN A 405 2.31 16.93 -18.60
CA ASN A 405 1.75 17.32 -17.30
C ASN A 405 0.63 18.37 -17.41
N GLY A 406 0.06 18.54 -18.60
CA GLY A 406 -1.12 19.38 -18.82
C GLY A 406 -2.40 18.76 -18.25
N SER A 407 -3.52 19.46 -18.39
CA SER A 407 -4.84 18.92 -18.06
C SER A 407 -5.38 18.04 -19.19
N GLY A 408 -6.34 17.17 -18.85
CA GLY A 408 -7.12 16.38 -19.81
C GLY A 408 -6.60 14.96 -20.02
N SER A 409 -7.47 14.12 -20.57
CA SER A 409 -7.36 12.66 -20.52
C SER A 409 -6.12 12.12 -21.26
N VAL A 410 -5.57 12.86 -22.23
CA VAL A 410 -4.31 12.46 -22.91
C VAL A 410 -3.12 12.54 -21.96
N ASN A 411 -3.01 13.62 -21.18
CA ASN A 411 -1.95 13.81 -20.19
C ASN A 411 -2.10 12.78 -19.07
N ASP A 412 -3.32 12.58 -18.58
CA ASP A 412 -3.62 11.57 -17.55
C ASP A 412 -3.21 10.15 -17.98
N LEU A 413 -3.52 9.76 -19.22
CA LEU A 413 -3.10 8.46 -19.75
C LEU A 413 -1.57 8.37 -19.88
N ALA A 414 -0.89 9.45 -20.30
CA ALA A 414 0.56 9.49 -20.34
C ALA A 414 1.17 9.27 -18.95
N GLN A 415 0.62 9.91 -17.91
CA GLN A 415 1.06 9.70 -16.52
C GLN A 415 0.85 8.25 -16.06
N LEU A 416 -0.28 7.62 -16.42
CA LEU A 416 -0.51 6.21 -16.12
C LEU A 416 0.53 5.30 -16.80
N TRP A 417 0.88 5.56 -18.07
CA TRP A 417 1.95 4.83 -18.75
C TRP A 417 3.32 5.05 -18.09
N ALA A 418 3.63 6.28 -17.69
CA ALA A 418 4.87 6.56 -16.95
C ALA A 418 4.93 5.73 -15.66
N VAL A 419 3.85 5.71 -14.87
CA VAL A 419 3.77 4.93 -13.63
C VAL A 419 3.94 3.44 -13.91
N TYR A 420 3.28 2.91 -14.94
CA TYR A 420 3.43 1.51 -15.36
C TYR A 420 4.90 1.20 -15.68
N LEU A 421 5.54 1.99 -16.55
CA LEU A 421 6.92 1.74 -16.96
C LEU A 421 7.92 1.81 -15.79
N HIS A 422 7.73 2.71 -14.83
CA HIS A 422 8.54 2.74 -13.61
C HIS A 422 8.35 1.49 -12.75
N SER A 423 7.10 1.00 -12.63
CA SER A 423 6.77 -0.15 -11.78
C SER A 423 7.21 -1.48 -12.39
N SER A 424 7.11 -1.65 -13.70
CA SER A 424 7.45 -2.89 -14.44
C SER A 424 8.95 -3.03 -14.74
N GLY A 425 9.79 -2.16 -14.18
CA GLY A 425 11.27 -2.20 -14.33
C GLY A 425 12.03 -2.64 -13.08
N LYS A 426 11.29 -2.94 -12.00
CA LYS A 426 11.81 -3.54 -10.78
C LYS A 426 11.42 -5.00 -10.77
#